data_AF-A0A933HRR5-F1
#
_entry.id   AF-A0A933HRR5-F1
#
_cell.length_a   1.000
_cell.length_b   1.000
_cell.length_c   1.000
_cell.angle_alpha   90.00
_cell.angle_beta   90.00
_cell.angle_gamma   90.00
#
_symmetry.space_group_name_H-M   'P 1'
#
loop_
_entity.id
_entity.type
_entity.pdbx_description
1 polymer ?
#
loop_
_entity_poly.entity_id
_entity_poly.type
_entity_poly.pdbx_seq_one_letter_code
_entity_poly.pdbx_strand_id
1 'polypeptide(L)'
;MATFQVVERGSVMSPDLFGVWQSSGTAPAAFAARGARGNIPQWRVDLSESGESTAAFGALEASLYATGNALRLAETRLADFVAVQQSVTARRLPATFASAPKPEAELNRLLFSASSSAAFGLTDWFDDWKQAFDEFIAFAQQIQQHVMNYAWVDTRIADVRVGVTRVTWGGDFETVLADARTGSAVHQAALRAALLSRQQLLKQFVAVIRGAGQLAALALIAANPVLALPAALRFLKLLFDEILKSQNE
;
A
#
# COMPACT_ATOMS: atom_id res chain seq x y z
N MET A 1 22.42 -0.69 -11.48
CA MET A 1 21.37 -0.63 -10.44
C MET A 1 20.13 0.10 -10.97
N ALA A 2 19.00 -0.60 -11.07
CA ALA A 2 17.71 -0.01 -11.43
C ALA A 2 17.07 0.69 -10.23
N THR A 3 16.52 1.89 -10.45
CA THR A 3 15.76 2.63 -9.43
C THR A 3 14.31 2.79 -9.89
N PHE A 4 13.40 2.31 -9.06
CA PHE A 4 11.95 2.42 -9.26
C PHE A 4 11.44 3.52 -8.33
N GLN A 5 10.99 4.64 -8.89
CA GLN A 5 10.53 5.78 -8.11
C GLN A 5 9.08 6.10 -8.44
N VAL A 6 8.28 6.34 -7.42
CA VAL A 6 7.00 7.03 -7.59
C VAL A 6 7.21 8.46 -7.10
N VAL A 7 7.14 9.41 -8.02
CA VAL A 7 7.28 10.83 -7.73
C VAL A 7 5.89 11.40 -7.49
N GLU A 8 5.60 11.68 -6.22
CA GLU A 8 4.35 12.30 -5.76
C GLU A 8 4.66 13.65 -5.11
N ARG A 9 3.84 14.67 -5.36
CA ARG A 9 3.88 15.93 -4.60
C ARG A 9 2.89 15.84 -3.45
N GLY A 10 3.40 15.86 -2.22
CA GLY A 10 2.59 16.03 -1.00
C GLY A 10 2.07 14.76 -0.36
N SER A 11 2.61 13.59 -0.68
CA SER A 11 2.32 12.36 0.09
C SER A 11 3.18 12.33 1.36
N VAL A 12 2.51 12.24 2.52
CA VAL A 12 3.16 12.13 3.85
C VAL A 12 3.50 10.67 4.17
N MET A 13 2.96 9.72 3.39
CA MET A 13 3.23 8.30 3.51
C MET A 13 4.19 7.86 2.42
N SER A 14 5.05 6.87 2.69
CA SER A 14 5.78 6.22 1.61
C SER A 14 4.74 5.63 0.64
N PRO A 15 4.81 5.89 -0.68
CA PRO A 15 3.89 5.37 -1.68
C PRO A 15 3.96 3.84 -1.82
N ASP A 16 4.81 3.25 -1.01
CA ASP A 16 5.28 1.90 -1.09
C ASP A 16 5.24 1.26 0.29
N LEU A 17 4.09 0.69 0.59
CA LEU A 17 3.90 -0.25 1.70
C LEU A 17 4.66 -1.58 1.46
N PHE A 18 5.30 -1.77 0.29
CA PHE A 18 5.93 -3.03 -0.16
C PHE A 18 7.46 -2.99 -0.15
N GLY A 19 8.10 -1.84 0.08
CA GLY A 19 9.55 -1.68 -0.05
C GLY A 19 10.08 -1.80 -1.49
N VAL A 20 9.20 -1.75 -2.49
CA VAL A 20 9.44 -1.91 -3.92
C VAL A 20 9.70 -0.60 -4.68
N TRP A 21 9.08 0.50 -4.28
CA TRP A 21 9.15 1.81 -4.95
C TRP A 21 9.67 2.89 -3.98
N GLN A 22 10.79 3.52 -4.33
CA GLN A 22 11.34 4.59 -3.51
C GLN A 22 10.46 5.84 -3.62
N SER A 23 9.97 6.35 -2.47
CA SER A 23 9.41 7.69 -2.37
C SER A 23 10.52 8.70 -2.61
N SER A 24 10.46 9.44 -3.71
CA SER A 24 11.26 10.65 -3.85
C SER A 24 10.37 11.85 -3.61
N GLY A 25 10.43 12.39 -2.40
CA GLY A 25 9.84 13.70 -2.10
C GLY A 25 10.43 14.72 -3.06
N THR A 26 9.58 15.42 -3.82
CA THR A 26 10.08 16.45 -4.74
C THR A 26 10.65 17.59 -3.90
N ALA A 27 11.96 17.82 -3.95
CA ALA A 27 12.56 19.03 -3.39
C ALA A 27 11.83 20.27 -3.94
N PRO A 28 11.62 21.33 -3.14
CA PRO A 28 10.89 22.51 -3.58
C PRO A 28 11.69 23.21 -4.68
N ALA A 29 11.40 22.88 -5.93
CA ALA A 29 11.98 23.55 -7.09
C ALA A 29 11.36 24.95 -7.18
N ALA A 30 12.06 25.94 -6.61
CA ALA A 30 11.70 27.35 -6.64
C ALA A 30 11.60 27.94 -8.07
N PHE A 31 11.97 27.17 -9.10
CA PHE A 31 11.93 27.57 -10.51
C PHE A 31 11.50 26.42 -11.43
N ALA A 32 10.29 25.88 -11.26
CA ALA A 32 9.68 25.03 -12.30
C ALA A 32 9.04 25.94 -13.37
N ALA A 33 9.65 25.95 -14.56
CA ALA A 33 9.23 26.73 -15.71
C ALA A 33 7.73 26.62 -16.04
N ARG A 34 7.17 27.73 -16.52
CA ARG A 34 5.79 27.93 -17.00
C ARG A 34 5.37 26.77 -17.90
N GLY A 35 4.54 25.89 -17.36
CA GLY A 35 4.12 24.63 -18.00
C GLY A 35 4.03 23.47 -17.03
N ALA A 36 3.71 23.76 -15.75
CA ALA A 36 3.62 22.78 -14.68
C ALA A 36 2.60 21.69 -15.07
N ARG A 37 3.12 20.55 -15.52
CA ARG A 37 2.38 19.29 -15.61
C ARG A 37 1.84 19.06 -14.20
N GLY A 38 0.52 19.23 -14.04
CA GLY A 38 -0.17 19.27 -12.75
C GLY A 38 0.04 17.98 -11.95
N ASN A 39 -0.44 18.01 -10.69
CA ASN A 39 -0.52 16.99 -9.62
C ASN A 39 -0.68 15.49 -10.00
N ILE A 40 0.06 15.02 -10.99
CA ILE A 40 -0.13 13.74 -11.62
C ILE A 40 0.98 12.80 -11.12
N PRO A 41 0.64 11.65 -10.50
CA PRO A 41 1.62 10.70 -10.00
C PRO A 41 2.44 10.18 -11.17
N GLN A 42 3.76 10.35 -11.05
CA GLN A 42 4.70 9.92 -12.08
C GLN A 42 5.43 8.67 -11.59
N TRP A 43 5.22 7.56 -12.31
CA TRP A 43 5.96 6.32 -12.14
C TRP A 43 7.22 6.44 -13.00
N ARG A 44 8.37 6.62 -12.34
CA ARG A 44 9.66 6.76 -13.01
C ARG A 44 10.47 5.48 -12.82
N VAL A 45 11.00 4.97 -13.93
CA VAL A 45 11.93 3.86 -13.93
C VAL A 45 13.24 4.35 -14.52
N ASP A 46 14.26 4.44 -13.66
CA ASP A 46 15.61 4.85 -14.02
C ASP A 46 16.52 3.62 -14.05
N LEU A 47 17.00 3.25 -15.23
CA LEU A 47 17.92 2.14 -15.43
C LEU A 47 19.32 2.68 -15.74
N SER A 48 20.36 2.16 -15.08
CA SER A 48 21.75 2.55 -15.38
C SER A 48 22.21 2.03 -16.75
N GLU A 49 21.83 0.81 -17.14
CA GLU A 49 22.20 0.21 -18.43
C GLU A 49 21.08 -0.70 -18.98
N SER A 50 21.08 -0.96 -20.29
CA SER A 50 20.05 -1.76 -20.97
C SER A 50 20.06 -3.25 -20.61
N GLY A 51 21.19 -3.81 -20.17
CA GLY A 51 21.32 -5.23 -19.79
C GLY A 51 20.79 -5.56 -18.38
N GLU A 52 20.74 -4.58 -17.47
CA GLU A 52 20.27 -4.77 -16.09
C GLU A 52 18.74 -4.80 -15.95
N SER A 53 18.01 -4.48 -17.03
CA SER A 53 16.57 -4.29 -16.99
C SER A 53 15.81 -5.56 -16.63
N THR A 54 16.18 -6.70 -17.19
CA THR A 54 15.39 -7.95 -17.06
C THR A 54 15.41 -8.49 -15.63
N ALA A 55 16.58 -8.51 -14.98
CA ALA A 55 16.70 -8.97 -13.61
C ALA A 55 15.97 -8.04 -12.63
N ALA A 56 16.06 -6.72 -12.84
CA ALA A 56 15.36 -5.73 -12.02
C ALA A 56 13.84 -5.85 -12.15
N PHE A 57 13.31 -5.99 -13.38
CA PHE A 57 11.87 -6.19 -13.59
C PHE A 57 11.40 -7.55 -13.06
N GLY A 58 12.23 -8.59 -13.15
CA GLY A 58 11.93 -9.90 -12.56
C GLY A 58 11.82 -9.85 -11.03
N ALA A 59 12.73 -9.14 -10.36
CA ALA A 59 12.67 -8.94 -8.91
C ALA A 59 11.43 -8.14 -8.49
N LEU A 60 11.10 -7.09 -9.25
CA LEU A 60 9.88 -6.29 -9.06
C LEU A 60 8.62 -7.15 -9.21
N GLU A 61 8.52 -7.93 -10.27
CA GLU A 61 7.37 -8.81 -10.50
C GLU A 61 7.26 -9.89 -9.40
N ALA A 62 8.38 -10.49 -8.97
CA ALA A 62 8.40 -11.43 -7.86
C ALA A 62 7.89 -10.80 -6.55
N SER A 63 8.30 -9.57 -6.23
CA SER A 63 7.81 -8.85 -5.06
C SER A 63 6.31 -8.54 -5.13
N LEU A 64 5.81 -8.15 -6.31
CA LEU A 64 4.37 -7.94 -6.53
C LEU A 64 3.56 -9.24 -6.37
N TYR A 65 4.10 -10.38 -6.80
CA TYR A 65 3.48 -11.69 -6.56
C TYR A 65 3.50 -12.08 -5.09
N ALA A 66 4.62 -11.88 -4.40
CA ALA A 66 4.74 -12.12 -2.96
C ALA A 66 3.72 -11.29 -2.18
N THR A 67 3.56 -10.02 -2.53
CA THR A 67 2.54 -9.12 -1.99
C THR A 67 1.13 -9.65 -2.22
N GLY A 68 0.82 -10.13 -3.43
CA GLY A 68 -0.49 -10.70 -3.75
C GLY A 68 -0.81 -11.96 -2.92
N ASN A 69 0.20 -12.79 -2.63
CA ASN A 69 0.04 -13.97 -1.78
C ASN A 69 -0.11 -13.59 -0.31
N ALA A 70 0.70 -12.63 0.17
CA ALA A 70 0.60 -12.09 1.52
C ALA A 70 -0.78 -11.46 1.78
N LEU A 71 -1.34 -10.75 0.81
CA LEU A 71 -2.69 -10.21 0.91
C LEU A 71 -3.75 -11.29 1.08
N ARG A 72 -3.65 -12.38 0.31
CA ARG A 72 -4.58 -13.52 0.41
C ARG A 72 -4.47 -14.20 1.78
N LEU A 73 -3.24 -14.37 2.27
CA LEU A 73 -3.00 -14.89 3.62
C LEU A 73 -3.60 -13.97 4.69
N ALA A 74 -3.51 -12.65 4.51
CA ALA A 74 -4.12 -11.68 5.40
C ALA A 74 -5.63 -11.79 5.48
N GLU A 75 -6.29 -11.91 4.32
CA GLU A 75 -7.74 -12.10 4.24
C GLU A 75 -8.16 -13.38 4.97
N THR A 76 -7.41 -14.48 4.81
CA THR A 76 -7.66 -15.74 5.53
C THR A 76 -7.47 -15.57 7.03
N ARG A 77 -6.33 -15.03 7.48
CA ARG A 77 -6.03 -14.86 8.92
C ARG A 77 -7.04 -13.95 9.61
N LEU A 78 -7.49 -12.89 8.93
CA LEU A 78 -8.53 -12.01 9.46
C LEU A 78 -9.89 -12.71 9.56
N ALA A 79 -10.27 -13.50 8.56
CA ALA A 79 -11.49 -14.30 8.59
C ALA A 79 -11.44 -15.33 9.73
N ASP A 80 -10.32 -16.01 9.92
CA ASP A 80 -10.10 -16.96 11.01
C ASP A 80 -10.17 -16.26 12.37
N PHE A 81 -9.54 -15.09 12.51
CA PHE A 81 -9.63 -14.27 13.72
C PHE A 81 -11.09 -13.93 14.06
N VAL A 82 -11.86 -13.47 13.07
CA VAL A 82 -13.29 -13.14 13.25
C VAL A 82 -14.11 -14.38 13.64
N ALA A 83 -13.86 -15.53 13.02
CA ALA A 83 -14.55 -16.78 13.34
C ALA A 83 -14.25 -17.25 14.78
N VAL A 84 -12.99 -17.16 15.22
CA VAL A 84 -12.60 -17.44 16.61
C VAL A 84 -13.31 -16.48 17.56
N GLN A 85 -13.33 -15.18 17.26
CA GLN A 85 -13.99 -14.18 18.10
C GLN A 85 -15.51 -14.42 18.23
N GLN A 86 -16.18 -14.86 17.17
CA GLN A 86 -17.61 -15.19 17.20
C GLN A 86 -17.92 -16.47 17.99
N SER A 87 -16.98 -17.42 18.02
CA SER A 87 -17.16 -18.69 18.75
C SER A 87 -16.80 -18.60 20.25
N VAL A 88 -15.94 -17.66 20.64
CA VAL A 88 -15.58 -17.42 22.04
C VAL A 88 -16.69 -16.60 22.72
N THR A 89 -17.41 -17.22 23.65
CA THR A 89 -18.41 -16.52 24.48
C THR A 89 -17.73 -15.36 25.23
N ALA A 90 -18.36 -14.18 25.25
CA ALA A 90 -17.82 -12.87 25.67
C ALA A 90 -17.11 -12.78 27.05
N ARG A 91 -17.03 -13.87 27.82
CA ARG A 91 -16.50 -13.93 29.18
C ARG A 91 -15.05 -14.44 29.29
N ARG A 92 -14.37 -14.85 28.21
CA ARG A 92 -13.02 -15.44 28.25
C ARG A 92 -11.99 -14.84 27.27
N LEU A 93 -12.27 -13.68 26.70
CA LEU A 93 -11.50 -13.13 25.59
C LEU A 93 -10.04 -12.68 25.86
N PRO A 94 -9.63 -12.19 27.05
CA PRO A 94 -8.27 -11.63 27.21
C PRO A 94 -7.16 -12.69 27.16
N ALA A 95 -7.46 -13.93 27.58
CA ALA A 95 -6.45 -14.98 27.71
C ALA A 95 -6.18 -15.73 26.39
N THR A 96 -7.13 -15.75 25.46
CA THR A 96 -7.06 -16.57 24.24
C THR A 96 -6.01 -16.07 23.23
N PHE A 97 -5.67 -14.78 23.26
CA PHE A 97 -4.74 -14.17 22.30
C PHE A 97 -3.40 -13.74 22.89
N ALA A 98 -3.14 -14.04 24.17
CA ALA A 98 -1.83 -13.75 24.78
C ALA A 98 -0.67 -14.53 24.11
N SER A 99 -0.99 -15.64 23.42
CA SER A 99 -0.07 -16.44 22.62
C SER A 99 -0.31 -16.33 21.11
N ALA A 100 -1.16 -15.40 20.66
CA ALA A 100 -1.41 -15.21 19.23
C ALA A 100 -0.21 -14.54 18.55
N PRO A 101 -0.04 -14.72 17.22
CA PRO A 101 0.97 -13.97 16.49
C PRO A 101 0.74 -12.45 16.63
N LYS A 102 1.81 -11.67 16.42
CA LYS A 102 1.82 -10.22 16.71
C LYS A 102 0.67 -9.44 16.05
N PRO A 103 0.29 -9.69 14.78
CA PRO A 103 -0.79 -8.96 14.12
C PRO A 103 -2.15 -9.18 14.82
N GLU A 104 -2.50 -10.42 15.14
CA GLU A 104 -3.76 -10.77 15.80
C GLU A 104 -3.79 -10.29 17.26
N ALA A 105 -2.65 -10.34 17.95
CA ALA A 105 -2.53 -9.83 19.31
C ALA A 105 -2.75 -8.30 19.36
N GLU A 106 -2.14 -7.55 18.44
CA GLU A 106 -2.33 -6.09 18.34
C GLU A 106 -3.76 -5.73 17.92
N LEU A 107 -4.32 -6.45 16.94
CA LEU A 107 -5.71 -6.27 16.54
C LEU A 107 -6.64 -6.47 17.74
N ASN A 108 -6.47 -7.57 18.48
CA ASN A 108 -7.25 -7.83 19.68
C ASN A 108 -7.10 -6.70 20.72
N ARG A 109 -5.88 -6.20 20.94
CA ARG A 109 -5.61 -5.06 21.84
C ARG A 109 -6.38 -3.80 21.43
N LEU A 110 -6.36 -3.45 20.14
CA LEU A 110 -7.09 -2.30 19.59
C LEU A 110 -8.61 -2.46 19.75
N LEU A 111 -9.14 -3.65 19.46
CA LEU A 111 -10.58 -3.91 19.62
C LEU A 111 -11.02 -3.83 21.08
N PHE A 112 -10.21 -4.35 22.01
CA PHE A 112 -10.49 -4.23 23.44
C PHE A 112 -10.44 -2.80 23.93
N SER A 113 -9.43 -2.03 23.53
CA SER A 113 -9.30 -0.62 23.94
C SER A 113 -10.49 0.24 23.48
N ALA A 114 -11.05 -0.05 22.30
CA ALA A 114 -12.28 0.60 21.82
C ALA A 114 -13.49 0.30 22.72
N SER A 115 -13.61 -0.93 23.21
CA SER A 115 -14.71 -1.37 24.09
C SER A 115 -14.57 -0.90 25.55
N SER A 116 -13.35 -0.68 26.04
CA SER A 116 -13.06 -0.32 27.44
C SER A 116 -13.07 1.18 27.72
N SER A 117 -13.50 2.00 26.76
CA SER A 117 -13.69 3.46 26.86
C SER A 117 -14.62 3.91 28.02
N ALA A 118 -15.23 2.98 28.76
CA ALA A 118 -16.04 3.24 29.94
C ALA A 118 -15.27 3.32 31.28
N ALA A 119 -13.98 2.97 31.38
CA ALA A 119 -13.29 3.00 32.68
C ALA A 119 -11.77 3.29 32.58
N PHE A 120 -11.35 4.47 33.06
CA PHE A 120 -9.99 4.83 33.48
C PHE A 120 -8.84 4.53 32.49
N GLY A 121 -8.68 5.37 31.46
CA GLY A 121 -7.52 5.31 30.55
C GLY A 121 -7.64 6.16 29.28
N LEU A 122 -8.36 7.29 29.35
CA LEU A 122 -8.79 8.04 28.16
C LEU A 122 -7.61 8.58 27.31
N THR A 123 -6.50 9.03 27.90
CA THR A 123 -5.41 9.69 27.16
C THR A 123 -4.66 8.74 26.24
N ASP A 124 -4.23 7.57 26.72
CA ASP A 124 -3.43 6.61 25.93
C ASP A 124 -4.28 5.96 24.82
N TRP A 125 -5.59 5.79 25.08
CA TRP A 125 -6.55 5.33 24.08
C TRP A 125 -6.67 6.32 22.91
N PHE A 126 -6.73 7.63 23.20
CA PHE A 126 -6.82 8.64 22.16
C PHE A 126 -5.57 8.69 21.26
N ASP A 127 -4.38 8.52 21.83
CA ASP A 127 -3.13 8.60 21.05
C ASP A 127 -2.95 7.41 20.09
N ASP A 128 -3.20 6.19 20.56
CA ASP A 128 -3.11 4.97 19.71
C ASP A 128 -4.12 5.00 18.55
N TRP A 129 -5.34 5.43 18.82
CA TRP A 129 -6.38 5.54 17.79
C TRP A 129 -6.14 6.73 16.86
N LYS A 130 -5.65 7.85 17.38
CA LYS A 130 -5.25 9.00 16.55
C LYS A 130 -4.19 8.59 15.54
N GLN A 131 -3.16 7.86 15.96
CA GLN A 131 -2.14 7.35 15.03
C GLN A 131 -2.78 6.45 13.94
N ALA A 132 -3.64 5.52 14.33
CA ALA A 132 -4.31 4.63 13.38
C ALA A 132 -5.18 5.41 12.37
N PHE A 133 -5.86 6.47 12.82
CA PHE A 133 -6.63 7.37 11.97
C PHE A 133 -5.75 8.17 11.01
N ASP A 134 -4.67 8.77 11.51
CA ASP A 134 -3.74 9.55 10.71
C ASP A 134 -3.11 8.66 9.61
N GLU A 135 -2.77 7.41 9.93
CA GLU A 135 -2.31 6.40 8.96
C GLU A 135 -3.39 6.05 7.93
N PHE A 136 -4.65 5.88 8.35
CA PHE A 136 -5.75 5.59 7.44
C PHE A 136 -6.06 6.76 6.49
N ILE A 137 -6.05 8.00 7.00
CA ILE A 137 -6.26 9.20 6.19
C ILE A 137 -5.15 9.32 5.14
N ALA A 138 -3.90 9.10 5.54
CA ALA A 138 -2.77 9.13 4.61
C ALA A 138 -2.92 8.05 3.51
N PHE A 139 -3.31 6.83 3.89
CA PHE A 139 -3.59 5.75 2.95
C PHE A 139 -4.75 6.10 1.99
N ALA A 140 -5.85 6.64 2.50
CA ALA A 140 -6.99 7.06 1.69
C ALA A 140 -6.64 8.19 0.71
N GLN A 141 -5.84 9.17 1.14
CA GLN A 141 -5.32 10.23 0.28
C GLN A 141 -4.43 9.67 -0.83
N GLN A 142 -3.59 8.69 -0.52
CA GLN A 142 -2.75 8.02 -1.49
C GLN A 142 -3.60 7.31 -2.57
N ILE A 143 -4.63 6.56 -2.15
CA ILE A 143 -5.56 5.92 -3.08
C ILE A 143 -6.30 6.95 -3.93
N GLN A 144 -6.79 8.02 -3.32
CA GLN A 144 -7.43 9.11 -4.05
C GLN A 144 -6.49 9.65 -5.13
N GLN A 145 -5.20 9.87 -4.83
CA GLN A 145 -4.22 10.32 -5.81
C GLN A 145 -4.00 9.29 -6.94
N HIS A 146 -3.89 7.99 -6.62
CA HIS A 146 -3.73 6.94 -7.62
C HIS A 146 -4.98 6.64 -8.45
N VAL A 147 -6.17 6.92 -7.92
CA VAL A 147 -7.45 6.72 -8.60
C VAL A 147 -7.83 7.93 -9.45
N MET A 148 -7.67 9.14 -8.90
CA MET A 148 -8.11 10.39 -9.53
C MET A 148 -7.11 10.95 -10.55
N ASN A 149 -5.80 10.74 -10.33
CA ASN A 149 -4.78 11.32 -11.21
C ASN A 149 -4.19 10.25 -12.15
N TYR A 150 -4.02 10.62 -13.41
CA TYR A 150 -3.55 9.68 -14.44
C TYR A 150 -2.09 9.31 -14.36
N ALA A 151 -1.76 8.02 -14.21
CA ALA A 151 -0.36 7.63 -14.17
C ALA A 151 0.41 8.06 -15.43
N TRP A 152 1.56 8.71 -15.21
CA TRP A 152 2.57 8.92 -16.23
C TRP A 152 3.72 7.95 -15.97
N VAL A 153 4.00 7.07 -16.93
CA VAL A 153 5.15 6.17 -16.87
C VAL A 153 6.28 6.80 -17.67
N ASP A 154 7.35 7.20 -16.99
CA ASP A 154 8.57 7.76 -17.59
C ASP A 154 9.70 6.75 -17.43
N THR A 155 10.23 6.27 -18.56
CA THR A 155 11.32 5.31 -18.58
C THR A 155 12.57 5.99 -19.08
N ARG A 156 13.64 5.86 -18.30
CA ARG A 156 14.95 6.43 -18.60
C ARG A 156 16.02 5.35 -18.53
N ILE A 157 16.98 5.44 -19.44
CA ILE A 157 18.20 4.61 -19.45
C ILE A 157 19.38 5.58 -19.47
N ALA A 158 20.30 5.45 -18.50
CA ALA A 158 21.44 6.35 -18.33
C ALA A 158 21.03 7.84 -18.35
N ASP A 159 19.96 8.18 -17.63
CA ASP A 159 19.32 9.51 -17.56
C ASP A 159 18.71 10.04 -18.89
N VAL A 160 18.79 9.27 -19.97
CA VAL A 160 18.14 9.59 -21.24
C VAL A 160 16.71 9.05 -21.22
N ARG A 161 15.73 9.91 -21.48
CA ARG A 161 14.33 9.50 -21.62
C ARG A 161 14.15 8.63 -22.86
N VAL A 162 13.68 7.41 -22.64
CA VAL A 162 13.46 6.40 -23.68
C VAL A 162 12.00 6.34 -24.11
N GLY A 163 11.09 6.51 -23.15
CA GLY A 163 9.67 6.47 -23.43
C GLY A 163 8.85 7.14 -22.33
N VAL A 164 7.74 7.75 -22.73
CA VAL A 164 6.71 8.22 -21.82
C VAL A 164 5.37 7.68 -22.29
N THR A 165 4.64 7.04 -21.38
CA THR A 165 3.25 6.66 -21.59
C THR A 165 2.37 7.40 -20.61
N ARG A 166 1.35 8.08 -21.14
CA ARG A 166 0.22 8.56 -20.37
C ARG A 166 -0.89 7.52 -20.47
N VAL A 167 -1.39 7.10 -19.32
CA VAL A 167 -2.51 6.15 -19.22
C VAL A 167 -3.76 6.92 -18.86
N THR A 168 -4.86 6.77 -19.60
CA THR A 168 -6.18 7.32 -19.25
C THR A 168 -6.99 6.30 -18.42
N TRP A 169 -8.24 6.61 -18.07
CA TRP A 169 -9.06 5.98 -16.99
C TRP A 169 -10.02 5.04 -17.67
N GLY A 170 -10.46 5.43 -18.86
CA GLY A 170 -10.99 4.52 -19.87
C GLY A 170 -9.96 3.51 -20.38
N GLY A 171 -8.68 3.65 -20.00
CA GLY A 171 -7.63 2.72 -20.39
C GLY A 171 -7.02 3.03 -21.76
N ASP A 172 -7.13 4.26 -22.22
CA ASP A 172 -6.40 4.71 -23.42
C ASP A 172 -4.92 4.91 -23.07
N PHE A 173 -4.04 4.59 -24.01
CA PHE A 173 -2.60 4.72 -23.86
C PHE A 173 -2.07 5.68 -24.92
N GLU A 174 -1.48 6.79 -24.47
CA GLU A 174 -0.73 7.70 -25.33
C GLU A 174 0.76 7.51 -25.05
N THR A 175 1.47 6.87 -25.98
CA THR A 175 2.89 6.55 -25.82
C THR A 175 3.75 7.33 -26.80
N VAL A 176 4.82 7.95 -26.28
CA VAL A 176 5.88 8.59 -27.06
C VAL A 176 7.19 7.86 -26.76
N LEU A 177 7.83 7.33 -27.81
CA LEU A 177 9.14 6.67 -27.71
C LEU A 177 10.20 7.51 -28.42
N ALA A 178 11.38 7.65 -27.81
CA ALA A 178 12.52 8.34 -28.43
C ALA A 178 13.16 7.48 -29.54
N ASP A 179 13.25 6.16 -29.32
CA ASP A 179 13.68 5.18 -30.31
C ASP A 179 12.84 3.90 -30.15
N ALA A 180 12.04 3.58 -31.17
CA ALA A 180 11.14 2.45 -31.17
C ALA A 180 11.86 1.09 -31.23
N ARG A 181 13.10 1.02 -31.73
CA ARG A 181 13.82 -0.26 -31.88
C ARG A 181 14.49 -0.71 -30.59
N THR A 182 15.11 0.21 -29.87
CA THR A 182 15.94 -0.12 -28.70
C THR A 182 15.20 0.10 -27.38
N GLY A 183 14.24 1.04 -27.37
CA GLY A 183 13.56 1.47 -26.16
C GLY A 183 12.21 0.81 -25.88
N SER A 184 11.59 0.19 -26.88
CA SER A 184 10.22 -0.29 -26.80
C SER A 184 10.04 -1.42 -25.79
N ALA A 185 10.91 -2.44 -25.81
CA ALA A 185 10.82 -3.57 -24.88
C ALA A 185 10.99 -3.14 -23.41
N VAL A 186 11.97 -2.27 -23.16
CA VAL A 186 12.24 -1.75 -21.82
C VAL A 186 11.09 -0.87 -21.32
N HIS A 187 10.55 0.00 -22.19
CA HIS A 187 9.42 0.84 -21.84
C HIS A 187 8.14 0.01 -21.61
N GLN A 188 7.91 -1.05 -22.40
CA GLN A 188 6.79 -1.97 -22.18
C GLN A 188 6.90 -2.71 -20.84
N ALA A 189 8.10 -3.14 -20.46
CA ALA A 189 8.35 -3.75 -19.15
C ALA A 189 8.08 -2.76 -18.00
N ALA A 190 8.55 -1.52 -18.13
CA ALA A 190 8.26 -0.46 -17.16
C ALA A 190 6.76 -0.14 -17.05
N LEU A 191 6.07 -0.04 -18.18
CA LEU A 191 4.62 0.19 -18.22
C LEU A 191 3.85 -0.96 -17.56
N ARG A 192 4.18 -2.21 -17.89
CA ARG A 192 3.58 -3.40 -17.25
C ARG A 192 3.80 -3.38 -15.74
N ALA A 193 5.02 -3.08 -15.29
CA ALA A 193 5.34 -3.04 -13.88
C ALA A 193 4.56 -1.95 -13.11
N ALA A 194 4.43 -0.76 -13.69
CA ALA A 194 3.63 0.33 -13.12
C ALA A 194 2.13 -0.07 -13.01
N LEU A 195 1.58 -0.69 -14.06
CA LEU A 195 0.19 -1.16 -14.05
C LEU A 195 -0.06 -2.27 -13.03
N LEU A 196 0.84 -3.25 -12.94
CA LEU A 196 0.76 -4.32 -11.94
C LEU A 196 0.85 -3.77 -10.52
N SER A 197 1.75 -2.83 -10.27
CA SER A 197 1.90 -2.18 -8.96
C SER A 197 0.60 -1.46 -8.56
N ARG A 198 -0.01 -0.71 -9.49
CA ARG A 198 -1.31 -0.07 -9.27
C ARG A 198 -2.42 -1.08 -8.97
N GLN A 199 -2.47 -2.18 -9.73
CA GLN A 199 -3.46 -3.23 -9.49
C GLN A 199 -3.32 -3.82 -8.08
N GLN A 200 -2.09 -4.02 -7.59
CA GLN A 200 -1.88 -4.52 -6.23
C GLN A 200 -2.31 -3.51 -5.16
N LEU A 201 -2.00 -2.23 -5.34
CA LEU A 201 -2.45 -1.16 -4.45
C LEU A 201 -3.99 -1.14 -4.32
N LEU A 202 -4.70 -1.25 -5.44
CA LEU A 202 -6.18 -1.30 -5.42
C LEU A 202 -6.70 -2.56 -4.71
N LYS A 203 -6.06 -3.72 -4.93
CA LYS A 203 -6.43 -4.96 -4.23
C LYS A 203 -6.28 -4.83 -2.72
N GLN A 204 -5.23 -4.17 -2.25
CA GLN A 204 -5.03 -3.94 -0.82
C GLN A 204 -6.09 -3.02 -0.25
N PHE A 205 -6.43 -1.94 -0.95
CA PHE A 205 -7.51 -1.08 -0.51
C PHE A 205 -8.83 -1.86 -0.36
N VAL A 206 -9.16 -2.70 -1.33
CA VAL A 206 -10.33 -3.58 -1.26
C VAL A 206 -10.23 -4.54 -0.08
N ALA A 207 -9.04 -5.11 0.20
CA ALA A 207 -8.84 -5.98 1.35
C ALA A 207 -8.99 -5.24 2.69
N VAL A 208 -8.50 -4.00 2.80
CA VAL A 208 -8.71 -3.15 3.98
C VAL A 208 -10.21 -2.91 4.19
N ILE A 209 -10.96 -2.54 3.13
CA ILE A 209 -12.41 -2.33 3.21
C ILE A 209 -13.13 -3.62 3.63
N ARG A 210 -12.78 -4.75 3.01
CA ARG A 210 -13.39 -6.05 3.33
C ARG A 210 -13.10 -6.45 4.76
N GLY A 211 -11.84 -6.32 5.19
CA GLY A 211 -11.42 -6.61 6.55
C GLY A 211 -12.12 -5.73 7.57
N ALA A 212 -12.26 -4.43 7.28
CA ALA A 212 -13.04 -3.52 8.09
C ALA A 212 -14.52 -3.93 8.16
N GLY A 213 -15.12 -4.38 7.05
CA GLY A 213 -16.48 -4.92 7.04
C GLY A 213 -16.63 -6.17 7.93
N GLN A 214 -15.66 -7.10 7.87
CA GLN A 214 -15.63 -8.29 8.72
C GLN A 214 -15.49 -7.93 10.20
N LEU A 215 -14.63 -6.95 10.52
CA LEU A 215 -14.43 -6.45 11.88
C LEU A 215 -15.67 -5.72 12.39
N ALA A 216 -16.29 -4.86 11.59
CA ALA A 216 -17.52 -4.14 11.97
C ALA A 216 -18.69 -5.08 12.28
N ALA A 217 -18.71 -6.29 11.70
CA ALA A 217 -19.70 -7.33 12.01
C ALA A 217 -19.50 -7.97 13.40
N LEU A 218 -18.35 -7.77 14.05
CA LEU A 218 -18.14 -8.19 15.44
C LEU A 218 -18.88 -7.25 16.40
N ALA A 219 -19.69 -7.82 17.29
CA ALA A 219 -20.47 -7.07 18.29
C ALA A 219 -19.60 -6.18 19.21
N LEU A 220 -18.30 -6.47 19.34
CA LEU A 220 -17.33 -5.68 20.09
C LEU A 220 -17.05 -4.30 19.47
N ILE A 221 -17.20 -4.16 18.15
CA ILE A 221 -16.99 -2.90 17.40
C ILE A 221 -18.32 -2.18 17.12
N ALA A 222 -19.45 -2.84 17.38
CA ALA A 222 -20.78 -2.29 17.07
C ALA A 222 -21.06 -0.92 17.71
N ALA A 223 -20.36 -0.55 18.79
CA ALA A 223 -20.44 0.78 19.39
C ALA A 223 -19.83 1.89 18.50
N ASN A 224 -18.84 1.58 17.66
CA ASN A 224 -18.25 2.53 16.73
C ASN A 224 -17.61 1.84 15.50
N PRO A 225 -18.40 1.50 14.45
CA PRO A 225 -17.92 0.82 13.24
C PRO A 225 -16.88 1.62 12.44
N VAL A 226 -16.76 2.94 12.67
CA VAL A 226 -15.75 3.79 12.01
C VAL A 226 -14.33 3.36 12.38
N LEU A 227 -14.14 2.77 13.55
CA LEU A 227 -12.85 2.27 14.05
C LEU A 227 -12.37 0.99 13.36
N ALA A 228 -13.24 0.29 12.64
CA ALA A 228 -12.88 -0.95 11.96
C ALA A 228 -11.87 -0.74 10.81
N LEU A 229 -11.93 0.41 10.14
CA LEU A 229 -11.06 0.75 9.01
C LEU A 229 -9.59 0.95 9.43
N PRO A 230 -9.27 1.83 10.41
CA PRO A 230 -7.91 1.95 10.93
C PRO A 230 -7.36 0.64 11.50
N ALA A 231 -8.18 -0.15 12.21
CA ALA A 231 -7.76 -1.42 12.77
C ALA A 231 -7.40 -2.46 11.70
N ALA A 232 -8.22 -2.59 10.65
CA ALA A 232 -7.95 -3.48 9.52
C ALA A 232 -6.64 -3.10 8.79
N LEU A 233 -6.42 -1.80 8.58
CA LEU A 233 -5.19 -1.30 7.96
C LEU A 233 -3.95 -1.65 8.80
N ARG A 234 -4.00 -1.43 10.12
CA ARG A 234 -2.87 -1.72 11.01
C ARG A 234 -2.56 -3.22 11.11
N PHE A 235 -3.60 -4.06 11.14
CA PHE A 235 -3.45 -5.52 11.05
C PHE A 235 -2.71 -5.93 9.77
N LEU A 236 -3.14 -5.40 8.62
CA LEU A 236 -2.51 -5.69 7.33
C LEU A 236 -1.04 -5.27 7.31
N LYS A 237 -0.70 -4.06 7.81
CA LYS A 237 0.69 -3.59 7.88
C LYS A 237 1.58 -4.51 8.71
N LEU A 238 1.15 -4.87 9.92
CA LEU A 238 1.92 -5.75 10.80
C LEU A 238 2.12 -7.14 10.20
N LEU A 239 1.12 -7.65 9.50
CA LEU A 239 1.22 -8.92 8.81
C LEU A 239 2.21 -8.87 7.64
N PHE A 240 2.18 -7.79 6.85
CA PHE A 240 3.17 -7.61 5.78
C PHE A 240 4.59 -7.54 6.35
N ASP A 241 4.80 -6.81 7.44
CA ASP A 241 6.09 -6.76 8.13
C ASP A 241 6.55 -8.13 8.64
N GLU A 242 5.63 -8.95 9.17
CA GLU A 242 5.91 -10.33 9.61
C GLU A 242 6.34 -11.21 8.42
N ILE A 243 5.59 -11.17 7.32
CA ILE A 243 5.88 -11.96 6.12
C ILE A 243 7.22 -11.54 5.50
N LEU A 244 7.48 -10.24 5.37
CA LEU A 244 8.73 -9.74 4.80
C LEU A 244 9.95 -10.11 5.66
N LYS A 245 9.82 -10.09 6.99
CA LYS A 245 10.89 -10.56 7.89
C LYS A 245 11.14 -12.05 7.72
N SER A 246 10.08 -12.87 7.65
CA SER A 246 10.21 -14.33 7.49
C SER A 246 10.85 -14.77 6.17
N GLN A 247 10.88 -13.91 5.15
CA GLN A 247 11.51 -14.20 3.85
C GLN A 247 13.02 -13.87 3.83
N ASN A 248 13.51 -13.10 4.79
CA ASN A 248 14.91 -12.67 4.89
C ASN A 248 15.72 -13.44 5.94
N GLU A 249 15.07 -14.36 6.67
CA GLU A 249 15.68 -15.30 7.62
C GLU A 249 15.91 -16.66 6.97
#